data_AF-A0A9E3EK44-F1
#
_entry.id   AF-A0A9E3EK44-F1
#
_cell.length_a   1.000
_cell.length_b   1.000
_cell.length_c   1.000
_cell.angle_alpha   90.00
_cell.angle_beta   90.00
_cell.angle_gamma   90.00
#
_symmetry.space_group_name_H-M   'P 1'
#
loop_
_entity.id
_entity.type
_entity.pdbx_description
1 polymer ?
#
loop_
_entity_poly.entity_id
_entity_poly.type
_entity_poly.pdbx_seq_one_letter_code
_entity_poly.pdbx_strand_id
1 'polypeptide(L)'
;MFSEVIFGMVAEHFSALRHGYERIGQMLPTMRRSMILTLCAFIFFGVAYIFLMRVTDPRASLDAAANGHPAIGISFAIINWSAQIAFLVIVPGGLPILFSALKQAFLEKRGNFLTLFAIRPKQLLLLIAGTIGLEIGFFAFLIVVQFLSEAPAAQHPTPPASPSFLVGQLGIVTLFTFFILAVPLFISQAILRTDFSERMLRYALILMGIATLAMSVTCIATVTWIISFWIGAPEIANSQGLGLAGLHGNIGGSEGVVIIVVMMVLAAAVASFAIRRGLSAHTLTPA
;
A
#
# COMPACT_ATOMS: atom_id res chain seq x y z
N MET A 1 58.11 25.98 3.59
CA MET A 1 57.32 26.21 2.36
C MET A 1 56.83 24.92 1.70
N PHE A 2 57.68 24.01 1.23
CA PHE A 2 57.19 22.79 0.53
C PHE A 2 56.36 21.82 1.41
N SER A 3 56.67 21.72 2.72
CA SER A 3 55.92 20.86 3.64
C SER A 3 54.50 21.37 3.94
N GLU A 4 54.30 22.69 3.98
CA GLU A 4 53.00 23.30 4.25
C GLU A 4 52.03 23.11 3.07
N VAL A 5 52.54 23.16 1.84
CA VAL A 5 51.75 22.93 0.63
C VAL A 5 51.28 21.46 0.54
N ILE A 6 52.13 20.50 0.92
CA ILE A 6 51.78 19.08 0.92
C ILE A 6 50.72 18.78 1.99
N PHE A 7 50.88 19.31 3.21
CA PHE A 7 49.88 19.12 4.27
C PHE A 7 48.54 19.77 3.94
N GLY A 8 48.53 20.93 3.27
CA GLY A 8 47.32 21.59 2.79
C GLY A 8 46.54 20.73 1.78
N MET A 9 47.20 20.22 0.74
CA MET A 9 46.56 19.35 -0.26
C MET A 9 46.01 18.04 0.34
N VAL A 10 46.73 17.45 1.30
CA VAL A 10 46.28 16.21 1.97
C VAL A 10 45.08 16.48 2.86
N ALA A 11 45.08 17.57 3.63
CA ALA A 11 43.94 17.96 4.46
C ALA A 11 42.70 18.28 3.63
N GLU A 12 42.87 18.93 2.48
CA GLU A 12 41.78 19.22 1.54
C GLU A 12 41.21 17.92 0.95
N HIS A 13 42.05 16.97 0.58
CA HIS A 13 41.62 15.66 0.09
C HIS A 13 40.86 14.85 1.16
N PHE A 14 41.33 14.84 2.41
CA PHE A 14 40.62 14.20 3.51
C PHE A 14 39.29 14.88 3.84
N SER A 15 39.21 16.21 3.74
CA SER A 15 37.96 16.94 3.93
C SER A 15 36.94 16.63 2.82
N ALA A 16 37.39 16.51 1.57
CA ALA A 16 36.56 16.12 0.44
C ALA A 16 36.05 14.67 0.57
N LEU A 17 36.92 13.75 0.99
CA LEU A 17 36.55 12.35 1.28
C LEU A 17 35.56 12.26 2.45
N ARG A 18 35.78 13.03 3.52
CA ARG A 18 34.87 13.09 4.67
C ARG A 18 33.50 13.62 4.28
N HIS A 19 33.45 14.70 3.49
CA HIS A 19 32.18 15.24 2.98
C HIS A 19 31.49 14.27 2.03
N GLY A 20 32.23 13.54 1.18
CA GLY A 20 31.69 12.45 0.37
C GLY A 20 31.05 11.36 1.24
N TYR A 21 31.73 10.93 2.29
CA TYR A 21 31.25 9.89 3.22
C TYR A 21 30.04 10.33 4.04
N GLU A 22 30.03 11.57 4.55
CA GLU A 22 28.88 12.16 5.25
C GLU A 22 27.66 12.27 4.33
N ARG A 23 27.86 12.61 3.05
CA ARG A 23 26.78 12.66 2.04
C ARG A 23 26.19 11.27 1.77
N ILE A 24 27.05 10.26 1.58
CA ILE A 24 26.63 8.86 1.38
C ILE A 24 25.87 8.35 2.61
N GLY A 25 26.34 8.68 3.82
CA GLY A 25 25.69 8.32 5.08
C GLY A 25 24.30 8.93 5.26
N GLN A 26 24.06 10.14 4.73
CA GLN A 26 22.75 10.80 4.75
C GLN A 26 21.79 10.26 3.67
N MET A 27 22.30 9.71 2.56
CA MET A 27 21.49 9.21 1.44
C MET A 27 20.86 7.83 1.72
N LEU A 28 21.59 6.93 2.37
CA LEU A 28 21.11 5.59 2.74
C LEU A 28 19.78 5.60 3.51
N PRO A 29 19.60 6.43 4.56
CA PRO A 29 18.33 6.58 5.27
C PRO A 29 17.18 7.07 4.37
N THR A 30 17.45 7.96 3.41
CA THR A 30 16.42 8.50 2.51
C THR A 30 15.92 7.44 1.52
N MET A 31 16.82 6.62 0.96
CA MET A 31 16.44 5.53 0.06
C MET A 31 15.70 4.41 0.81
N ARG A 32 16.14 4.04 2.02
CA ARG A 32 15.42 3.07 2.87
C ARG A 32 14.02 3.58 3.22
N ARG A 33 13.87 4.87 3.56
CA ARG A 33 12.56 5.48 3.84
C ARG A 33 11.64 5.52 2.61
N SER A 34 12.19 5.81 1.43
CA SER A 34 11.47 5.73 0.15
C SER A 34 10.93 4.31 -0.10
N MET A 35 11.77 3.28 0.06
CA MET A 35 11.35 1.88 -0.08
C MET A 35 10.19 1.50 0.84
N ILE A 36 10.29 1.87 2.12
CA ILE A 36 9.26 1.61 3.11
C ILE A 36 7.95 2.30 2.73
N LEU A 37 8.00 3.56 2.29
CA LEU A 37 6.80 4.29 1.88
C LEU A 37 6.14 3.67 0.65
N THR A 38 6.92 3.25 -0.35
CA THR A 38 6.38 2.58 -1.54
C THR A 38 5.76 1.23 -1.19
N LEU A 39 6.37 0.47 -0.28
CA LEU A 39 5.80 -0.79 0.22
C LEU A 39 4.47 -0.56 0.95
N CYS A 40 4.40 0.43 1.85
CA CYS A 40 3.17 0.77 2.55
C CYS A 40 2.08 1.19 1.54
N ALA A 41 2.42 2.06 0.59
CA ALA A 41 1.50 2.48 -0.47
C ALA A 41 1.00 1.28 -1.30
N PHE A 42 1.88 0.35 -1.65
CA PHE A 42 1.50 -0.86 -2.36
C PHE A 42 0.52 -1.73 -1.58
N ILE A 43 0.73 -1.92 -0.27
CA ILE A 43 -0.19 -2.69 0.57
C ILE A 43 -1.56 -2.02 0.64
N PHE A 44 -1.60 -0.69 0.83
CA PHE A 44 -2.86 0.07 0.78
C PHE A 44 -3.57 -0.04 -0.57
N PHE A 45 -2.82 0.01 -1.66
CA PHE A 45 -3.35 -0.21 -3.01
C PHE A 45 -3.92 -1.63 -3.17
N GLY A 46 -3.22 -2.65 -2.67
CA GLY A 46 -3.69 -4.03 -2.75
C GLY A 46 -4.99 -4.24 -1.98
N VAL A 47 -5.14 -3.60 -0.82
CA VAL A 47 -6.38 -3.60 -0.04
C VAL A 47 -7.51 -2.94 -0.84
N ALA A 48 -7.28 -1.74 -1.38
CA ALA A 48 -8.27 -1.04 -2.20
C ALA A 48 -8.69 -1.87 -3.42
N TYR A 49 -7.74 -2.55 -4.07
CA TYR A 49 -8.00 -3.45 -5.19
C TYR A 49 -8.85 -4.66 -4.79
N ILE A 50 -8.59 -5.29 -3.63
CA ILE A 50 -9.42 -6.40 -3.14
C ILE A 50 -10.86 -5.92 -2.91
N PHE A 51 -11.04 -4.73 -2.33
CA PHE A 51 -12.36 -4.14 -2.17
C PHE A 51 -13.04 -3.83 -3.50
N LEU A 52 -12.29 -3.34 -4.49
CA LEU A 52 -12.80 -3.15 -5.85
C LEU A 52 -13.31 -4.48 -6.44
N MET A 53 -12.51 -5.54 -6.33
CA MET A 53 -12.90 -6.87 -6.80
C MET A 53 -14.15 -7.40 -6.09
N ARG A 54 -14.33 -7.07 -4.81
CA ARG A 54 -15.52 -7.42 -4.06
C ARG A 54 -16.76 -6.67 -4.52
N VAL A 55 -16.64 -5.39 -4.90
CA VAL A 55 -17.75 -4.61 -5.47
C VAL A 55 -18.18 -5.17 -6.83
N THR A 56 -17.23 -5.70 -7.61
CA THR A 56 -17.53 -6.30 -8.93
C THR A 56 -18.16 -7.69 -8.89
N ASP A 57 -18.48 -8.21 -7.70
CA ASP A 57 -19.13 -9.51 -7.49
C ASP A 57 -20.62 -9.27 -7.15
N PRO A 58 -21.61 -9.79 -7.91
CA PRO A 58 -21.52 -10.86 -8.91
C PRO A 58 -21.09 -10.44 -10.32
N ARG A 59 -20.13 -11.20 -10.89
CA ARG A 59 -19.57 -10.98 -12.24
C ARG A 59 -20.60 -10.96 -13.37
N ALA A 60 -21.70 -11.71 -13.24
CA ALA A 60 -22.73 -11.79 -14.27
C ALA A 60 -23.35 -10.41 -14.60
N SER A 61 -23.53 -9.55 -13.58
CA SER A 61 -24.06 -8.18 -13.77
C SER A 61 -23.06 -7.28 -14.49
N LEU A 62 -21.76 -7.45 -14.18
CA LEU A 62 -20.66 -6.74 -14.83
C LEU A 62 -20.51 -7.14 -16.30
N ASP A 63 -20.59 -8.44 -16.60
CA ASP A 63 -20.47 -8.96 -17.96
C ASP A 63 -21.63 -8.49 -18.85
N ALA A 64 -22.85 -8.45 -18.29
CA ALA A 64 -24.01 -7.86 -18.98
C ALA A 64 -23.79 -6.37 -19.30
N ALA A 65 -23.29 -5.59 -18.34
CA ALA A 65 -22.97 -4.18 -18.56
C ALA A 65 -21.84 -3.99 -19.59
N ALA A 66 -20.82 -4.84 -19.56
CA ALA A 66 -19.69 -4.80 -20.49
C ALA A 66 -20.09 -5.13 -21.93
N ASN A 67 -21.05 -6.05 -22.11
CA ASN A 67 -21.60 -6.37 -23.44
C ASN A 67 -22.40 -5.20 -24.04
N GLY A 68 -23.10 -4.43 -23.20
CA GLY A 68 -23.80 -3.22 -23.63
C GLY A 68 -22.87 -2.02 -23.85
N HIS A 69 -21.79 -1.92 -23.07
CA HIS A 69 -20.84 -0.81 -23.09
C HIS A 69 -19.39 -1.32 -23.08
N PRO A 70 -18.74 -1.49 -24.25
CA PRO A 70 -17.42 -2.11 -24.34
C PRO A 70 -16.33 -1.33 -23.58
N ALA A 71 -16.51 -0.02 -23.38
CA ALA A 71 -15.61 0.80 -22.57
C ALA A 71 -15.50 0.30 -21.10
N ILE A 72 -16.60 -0.20 -20.54
CA ILE A 72 -16.63 -0.80 -19.19
C ILE A 72 -15.76 -2.06 -19.17
N GLY A 73 -15.98 -2.97 -20.13
CA GLY A 73 -15.24 -4.22 -20.23
C GLY A 73 -13.74 -4.01 -20.43
N ILE A 74 -13.36 -3.10 -21.33
CA ILE A 74 -11.95 -2.77 -21.61
C ILE A 74 -11.28 -2.18 -20.37
N SER A 75 -11.92 -1.20 -19.70
CA SER A 75 -11.35 -0.57 -18.51
C SER A 75 -11.17 -1.58 -17.38
N PHE A 76 -12.15 -2.47 -17.17
CA PHE A 76 -12.05 -3.54 -16.17
C PHE A 76 -10.94 -4.55 -16.49
N ALA A 77 -10.77 -4.92 -17.76
CA ALA A 77 -9.67 -5.76 -18.18
C ALA A 77 -8.32 -5.11 -17.88
N ILE A 78 -8.16 -3.82 -18.21
CA ILE A 78 -6.92 -3.06 -17.91
C ILE A 78 -6.65 -3.09 -16.41
N ILE A 79 -7.64 -2.81 -15.56
CA ILE A 79 -7.51 -2.86 -14.09
C ILE A 79 -6.96 -4.22 -13.63
N ASN A 80 -7.53 -5.32 -14.12
CA ASN A 80 -7.10 -6.67 -13.74
C ASN A 80 -5.67 -6.95 -14.18
N TRP A 81 -5.32 -6.68 -15.44
CA TRP A 81 -3.97 -6.92 -15.96
C TRP A 81 -2.92 -6.06 -15.26
N SER A 82 -3.18 -4.76 -15.08
CA SER A 82 -2.23 -3.85 -14.44
C SER A 82 -2.05 -4.15 -12.97
N ALA A 83 -3.12 -4.50 -12.25
CA ALA A 83 -3.01 -4.91 -10.85
C ALA A 83 -2.25 -6.23 -10.71
N GLN A 84 -2.54 -7.23 -11.56
CA GLN A 84 -1.79 -8.49 -11.58
C GLN A 84 -0.30 -8.26 -11.85
N ILE A 85 0.05 -7.36 -12.78
CA ILE A 85 1.45 -6.97 -13.02
C ILE A 85 2.05 -6.32 -11.77
N ALA A 86 1.33 -5.41 -11.09
CA ALA A 86 1.80 -4.80 -9.86
C ALA A 86 2.08 -5.86 -8.77
N PHE A 87 1.19 -6.83 -8.59
CA PHE A 87 1.40 -7.96 -7.68
C PHE A 87 2.50 -8.91 -8.13
N LEU A 88 2.67 -9.13 -9.42
CA LEU A 88 3.73 -9.99 -9.93
C LEU A 88 5.09 -9.37 -9.68
N VAL A 89 5.23 -8.05 -9.85
CA VAL A 89 6.50 -7.30 -9.70
C VAL A 89 6.97 -7.24 -8.26
N ILE A 90 6.07 -7.32 -7.27
CA ILE A 90 6.49 -7.32 -5.86
C ILE A 90 7.19 -8.62 -5.46
N VAL A 91 6.89 -9.75 -6.11
CA VAL A 91 7.53 -11.04 -5.82
C VAL A 91 9.04 -10.99 -6.12
N PRO A 92 9.52 -10.66 -7.33
CA PRO A 92 10.95 -10.54 -7.60
C PRO A 92 11.58 -9.33 -6.91
N GLY A 93 10.79 -8.35 -6.42
CA GLY A 93 11.29 -7.20 -5.65
C GLY A 93 11.55 -7.52 -4.19
N GLY A 94 10.62 -8.23 -3.56
CA GLY A 94 10.70 -8.62 -2.15
C GLY A 94 11.54 -9.86 -1.91
N LEU A 95 11.57 -10.81 -2.86
CA LEU A 95 12.26 -12.09 -2.68
C LEU A 95 13.78 -11.95 -2.45
N PRO A 96 14.53 -11.14 -3.21
CA PRO A 96 15.96 -10.95 -2.95
C PRO A 96 16.22 -10.30 -1.59
N ILE A 97 15.36 -9.36 -1.18
CA ILE A 97 15.43 -8.69 0.12
C ILE A 97 15.24 -9.70 1.25
N LEU A 98 14.20 -10.52 1.14
CA LEU A 98 13.91 -11.58 2.09
C LEU A 98 15.04 -12.62 2.13
N PHE A 99 15.54 -13.05 0.96
CA PHE A 99 16.62 -14.02 0.85
C PHE A 99 17.91 -13.51 1.49
N SER A 100 18.30 -12.26 1.25
CA SER A 100 19.48 -11.65 1.87
C SER A 100 19.34 -11.54 3.38
N ALA A 101 18.18 -11.09 3.87
CA ALA A 101 17.91 -11.02 5.31
C ALA A 101 17.96 -12.41 5.96
N LEU A 102 17.36 -13.42 5.31
CA LEU A 102 17.36 -14.80 5.76
C LEU A 102 18.78 -15.37 5.78
N LYS A 103 19.54 -15.18 4.70
CA LYS A 103 20.93 -15.64 4.58
C LYS A 103 21.82 -15.02 5.66
N GLN A 104 21.71 -13.73 5.90
CA GLN A 104 22.51 -13.05 6.94
C GLN A 104 22.20 -13.61 8.33
N ALA A 105 20.92 -13.83 8.63
CA ALA A 105 20.50 -14.37 9.91
C ALA A 105 20.95 -15.83 10.11
N PHE A 106 21.02 -16.64 9.05
CA PHE A 106 21.61 -17.99 9.10
C PHE A 106 23.13 -17.95 9.34
N LEU A 107 23.86 -17.05 8.66
CA LEU A 107 25.32 -16.96 8.76
C LEU A 107 25.81 -16.50 10.14
N GLU A 108 25.08 -15.60 10.79
CA GLU A 108 25.46 -15.11 12.12
C GLU A 108 25.26 -16.14 13.25
N LYS A 109 24.70 -17.34 12.96
CA LYS A 109 24.43 -18.43 13.92
C LYS A 109 23.75 -17.98 15.22
N ARG A 110 23.06 -16.84 15.20
CA ARG A 110 22.28 -16.37 16.34
C ARG A 110 21.04 -17.25 16.41
N GLY A 111 21.05 -18.26 17.29
CA GLY A 111 19.91 -19.15 17.54
C GLY A 111 18.61 -18.42 17.89
N ASN A 112 18.71 -17.13 18.19
CA ASN A 112 17.61 -16.18 18.30
C ASN A 112 17.21 -15.56 16.96
N PHE A 113 17.08 -16.34 15.87
CA PHE A 113 16.55 -15.86 14.58
C PHE A 113 15.17 -15.19 14.75
N LEU A 114 14.36 -15.73 15.65
CA LEU A 114 13.07 -15.14 16.07
C LEU A 114 13.22 -13.73 16.66
N THR A 115 14.37 -13.36 17.25
CA THR A 115 14.59 -12.00 17.75
C THR A 115 14.83 -10.97 16.65
N LEU A 116 15.22 -11.40 15.46
CA LEU A 116 15.34 -10.50 14.31
C LEU A 116 13.96 -9.99 13.87
N PHE A 117 12.95 -10.87 13.95
CA PHE A 117 11.54 -10.55 13.74
C PHE A 117 10.81 -10.13 15.01
N ALA A 118 11.40 -10.31 16.20
CA ALA A 118 10.78 -9.91 17.45
C ALA A 118 10.59 -8.39 17.45
N ILE A 119 9.34 -8.01 17.33
CA ILE A 119 8.89 -6.63 17.52
C ILE A 119 9.25 -6.25 18.95
N ARG A 120 9.91 -5.10 19.12
CA ARG A 120 10.14 -4.55 20.45
C ARG A 120 8.77 -4.38 21.14
N PRO A 121 8.61 -4.70 22.43
CA PRO A 121 7.30 -4.63 23.10
C PRO A 121 6.61 -3.27 22.91
N LYS A 122 7.38 -2.17 22.87
CA LYS A 122 6.87 -0.83 22.57
C LYS A 122 6.24 -0.69 21.18
N GLN A 123 6.83 -1.30 20.15
CA GLN A 123 6.29 -1.27 18.78
C GLN A 123 5.06 -2.15 18.64
N LEU A 124 5.00 -3.28 19.35
CA LEU A 124 3.82 -4.14 19.39
C LEU A 124 2.66 -3.40 20.05
N LEU A 125 2.91 -2.72 21.17
CA LEU A 125 1.92 -1.90 21.85
C LEU A 125 1.43 -0.76 20.94
N LEU A 126 2.33 -0.09 20.20
CA LEU A 126 1.95 0.95 19.24
C LEU A 126 1.11 0.40 18.08
N LEU A 127 1.44 -0.80 17.56
CA LEU A 127 0.64 -1.48 16.54
C LEU A 127 -0.76 -1.82 17.06
N ILE A 128 -0.88 -2.38 18.27
CA ILE A 128 -2.17 -2.70 18.89
C ILE A 128 -2.98 -1.43 19.11
N ALA A 129 -2.38 -0.40 19.70
CA ALA A 129 -3.03 0.89 19.93
C ALA A 129 -3.47 1.56 18.63
N GLY A 130 -2.63 1.51 17.59
CA GLY A 130 -2.96 2.02 16.25
C GLY A 130 -4.11 1.26 15.59
N THR A 131 -4.12 -0.06 15.71
CA THR A 131 -5.20 -0.92 15.18
C THR A 131 -6.53 -0.59 15.87
N ILE A 132 -6.54 -0.57 17.20
CA ILE A 132 -7.73 -0.22 18.00
C ILE A 132 -8.20 1.21 17.69
N GLY A 133 -7.28 2.17 17.59
CA GLY A 133 -7.61 3.56 17.26
C GLY A 133 -8.23 3.70 15.87
N LEU A 134 -7.72 2.96 14.88
CA LEU A 134 -8.26 2.96 13.52
C LEU A 134 -9.66 2.34 13.48
N GLU A 135 -9.88 1.26 14.22
CA GLU A 135 -11.20 0.64 14.35
C GLU A 135 -12.20 1.58 15.02
N ILE A 136 -11.84 2.20 16.16
CA ILE A 136 -12.71 3.17 16.84
C ILE A 136 -13.06 4.31 15.88
N GLY A 137 -12.07 4.84 15.16
CA GLY A 137 -12.29 5.90 14.17
C GLY A 137 -13.21 5.46 13.02
N PHE A 138 -13.00 4.25 12.52
CA PHE A 138 -13.86 3.66 11.49
C PHE A 138 -15.30 3.48 11.98
N PHE A 139 -15.50 2.95 13.19
CA PHE A 139 -16.83 2.81 13.80
C PHE A 139 -17.51 4.16 14.01
N ALA A 140 -16.78 5.15 14.53
CA ALA A 140 -17.30 6.51 14.69
C ALA A 140 -17.74 7.10 13.35
N PHE A 141 -16.94 6.91 12.29
CA PHE A 141 -17.29 7.34 10.93
C PHE A 141 -18.57 6.65 10.44
N LEU A 142 -18.68 5.32 10.59
CA LEU A 142 -19.88 4.57 10.20
C LEU A 142 -21.14 5.07 10.90
N ILE A 143 -21.05 5.32 12.20
CA ILE A 143 -22.15 5.88 13.00
C ILE A 143 -22.57 7.24 12.46
N VAL A 144 -21.61 8.14 12.19
CA VAL A 144 -21.89 9.47 11.64
C VAL A 144 -22.55 9.37 10.27
N VAL A 145 -22.02 8.53 9.36
CA VAL A 145 -22.61 8.32 8.03
C VAL A 145 -24.03 7.78 8.15
N GLN A 146 -24.28 6.83 9.06
CA GLN A 146 -25.61 6.29 9.29
C GLN A 146 -26.59 7.38 9.78
N PHE A 147 -26.19 8.24 10.71
CA PHE A 147 -27.02 9.35 11.18
C PHE A 147 -27.28 10.41 10.10
N LEU A 148 -26.30 10.69 9.24
CA LEU A 148 -26.45 11.65 8.14
C LEU A 148 -27.28 11.10 6.98
N SER A 149 -27.31 9.78 6.81
CA SER A 149 -27.98 9.10 5.70
C SER A 149 -29.42 8.68 6.02
N GLU A 150 -30.09 9.30 7.00
CA GLU A 150 -31.50 9.08 7.33
C GLU A 150 -32.42 9.45 6.13
N ALA A 151 -32.46 8.57 5.13
CA ALA A 151 -33.51 8.50 4.14
C ALA A 151 -34.72 7.80 4.76
N PRO A 152 -35.96 8.16 4.38
CA PRO A 152 -37.16 7.53 4.92
C PRO A 152 -37.12 6.03 4.66
N ALA A 153 -37.08 5.24 5.75
CA ALA A 153 -36.92 3.81 5.71
C ALA A 153 -38.06 3.15 4.90
N ALA A 154 -37.74 2.64 3.72
CA ALA A 154 -38.58 1.62 3.09
C ALA A 154 -38.58 0.40 4.01
N GLN A 155 -39.76 0.10 4.58
CA GLN A 155 -40.01 -0.96 5.56
C GLN A 155 -39.90 -2.35 4.94
N HIS A 156 -38.73 -2.73 4.40
CA HIS A 156 -38.48 -4.14 4.13
C HIS A 156 -38.11 -4.82 5.46
N PRO A 157 -38.86 -5.87 5.87
CA PRO A 157 -38.59 -6.61 7.09
C PRO A 157 -37.31 -7.43 6.89
N THR A 158 -36.17 -6.80 7.10
CA THR A 158 -34.89 -7.50 7.19
C THR A 158 -34.85 -8.23 8.54
N PRO A 159 -34.55 -9.54 8.55
CA PRO A 159 -34.42 -10.28 9.80
C PRO A 159 -33.33 -9.62 10.66
N PRO A 160 -33.53 -9.52 11.99
CA PRO A 160 -32.54 -8.92 12.88
C PRO A 160 -31.22 -9.68 12.72
N ALA A 161 -30.18 -8.96 12.29
CA ALA A 161 -28.84 -9.52 12.23
C ALA A 161 -28.49 -10.05 13.63
N SER A 162 -28.25 -11.36 13.76
CA SER A 162 -27.93 -11.94 15.04
C SER A 162 -26.65 -11.28 15.59
N PRO A 163 -26.58 -10.95 16.88
CA PRO A 163 -25.40 -10.28 17.46
C PRO A 163 -24.10 -11.08 17.24
N SER A 164 -24.19 -12.40 17.12
CA SER A 164 -23.08 -13.29 16.76
C SER A 164 -22.47 -12.99 15.38
N PHE A 165 -23.28 -12.57 14.42
CA PHE A 165 -22.82 -12.29 13.07
C PHE A 165 -22.04 -10.98 12.99
N LEU A 166 -22.51 -9.93 13.70
CA LEU A 166 -21.81 -8.65 13.80
C LEU A 166 -20.44 -8.80 14.49
N VAL A 167 -20.38 -9.57 15.59
CA VAL A 167 -19.11 -9.85 16.29
C VAL A 167 -18.13 -10.59 15.37
N GLY A 168 -18.62 -11.54 14.56
CA GLY A 168 -17.79 -12.26 13.59
C GLY A 168 -17.19 -11.34 12.51
N GLN A 169 -18.00 -10.47 11.91
CA GLN A 169 -17.53 -9.50 10.91
C GLN A 169 -16.50 -8.53 11.51
N LEU A 170 -16.77 -8.04 12.73
CA LEU A 170 -15.88 -7.13 13.44
C LEU A 170 -14.52 -7.78 13.70
N GLY A 171 -14.52 -9.03 14.19
CA GLY A 171 -13.30 -9.80 14.40
C GLY A 171 -12.48 -10.00 13.11
N ILE A 172 -13.14 -10.24 11.97
CA ILE A 172 -12.47 -10.37 10.67
C ILE A 172 -11.85 -9.04 10.24
N VAL A 173 -12.59 -7.93 10.35
CA VAL A 173 -12.10 -6.59 10.00
C VAL A 173 -10.92 -6.20 10.90
N THR A 174 -11.00 -6.47 12.20
CA THR A 174 -9.93 -6.24 13.16
C THR A 174 -8.68 -7.04 12.81
N LEU A 175 -8.84 -8.34 12.57
CA LEU A 175 -7.74 -9.22 12.21
C LEU A 175 -7.09 -8.76 10.90
N PHE A 176 -7.89 -8.42 9.89
CA PHE A 176 -7.42 -7.95 8.61
C PHE A 176 -6.66 -6.62 8.72
N THR A 177 -7.21 -5.65 9.47
CA THR A 177 -6.56 -4.36 9.74
C THR A 177 -5.23 -4.55 10.47
N PHE A 178 -5.21 -5.42 11.48
CA PHE A 178 -3.99 -5.77 12.18
C PHE A 178 -2.93 -6.32 11.23
N PHE A 179 -3.29 -7.28 10.36
CA PHE A 179 -2.35 -7.84 9.37
C PHE A 179 -1.83 -6.78 8.38
N ILE A 180 -2.72 -5.92 7.87
CA ILE A 180 -2.36 -4.82 6.96
C ILE A 180 -1.32 -3.88 7.58
N LEU A 181 -1.41 -3.61 8.88
CA LEU A 181 -0.46 -2.74 9.58
C LEU A 181 0.81 -3.51 10.01
N ALA A 182 0.65 -4.75 10.45
CA ALA A 182 1.74 -5.58 10.95
C ALA A 182 2.75 -5.91 9.85
N VAL A 183 2.29 -6.37 8.67
CA VAL A 183 3.15 -6.80 7.57
C VAL A 183 4.15 -5.72 7.13
N PRO A 184 3.74 -4.48 6.78
CA PRO A 184 4.68 -3.43 6.43
C PRO A 184 5.59 -3.05 7.59
N LEU A 185 5.12 -3.07 8.84
CA LEU A 185 5.98 -2.81 9.99
C LEU A 185 7.08 -3.87 10.12
N PHE A 186 6.74 -5.16 10.01
CA PHE A 186 7.71 -6.25 10.06
C PHE A 186 8.74 -6.13 8.94
N ILE A 187 8.28 -5.92 7.70
CA ILE A 187 9.17 -5.79 6.55
C ILE A 187 10.04 -4.54 6.68
N SER A 188 9.48 -3.41 7.13
CA SER A 188 10.23 -2.17 7.36
C SER A 188 11.33 -2.35 8.40
N GLN A 189 11.05 -3.08 9.49
CA GLN A 189 12.06 -3.39 10.49
C GLN A 189 13.16 -4.29 9.95
N ALA A 190 12.82 -5.29 9.15
CA ALA A 190 13.81 -6.13 8.47
C ALA A 190 14.70 -5.26 7.57
N ILE A 191 14.11 -4.40 6.74
CA ILE A 191 14.83 -3.46 5.86
C ILE A 191 15.76 -2.52 6.65
N LEU A 192 15.32 -2.04 7.82
CA LEU A 192 16.15 -1.14 8.63
C LEU A 192 17.35 -1.85 9.28
N ARG A 193 17.25 -3.15 9.55
CA ARG A 193 18.29 -3.94 10.22
C ARG A 193 19.27 -4.61 9.24
N THR A 194 18.88 -4.80 7.98
CA THR A 194 19.73 -5.44 6.97
C THR A 194 20.57 -4.40 6.23
N ASP A 195 21.85 -4.71 6.05
CA ASP A 195 22.74 -3.91 5.21
C ASP A 195 22.67 -4.40 3.78
N PHE A 196 22.05 -3.58 2.93
CA PHE A 196 21.90 -3.88 1.51
C PHE A 196 23.08 -3.33 0.71
N SER A 197 23.56 -4.15 -0.23
CA SER A 197 24.46 -3.67 -1.27
C SER A 197 23.75 -2.63 -2.15
N GLU A 198 24.48 -1.65 -2.63
CA GLU A 198 23.94 -0.59 -3.48
C GLU A 198 23.28 -1.15 -4.75
N ARG A 199 23.86 -2.18 -5.36
CA ARG A 199 23.30 -2.84 -6.56
C ARG A 199 21.90 -3.40 -6.31
N MET A 200 21.70 -4.00 -5.14
CA MET A 200 20.42 -4.57 -4.74
C MET A 200 19.38 -3.48 -4.47
N LEU A 201 19.82 -2.36 -3.90
CA LEU A 201 18.97 -1.18 -3.69
C LEU A 201 18.52 -0.58 -5.03
N ARG A 202 19.42 -0.47 -6.02
CA ARG A 202 19.10 -0.01 -7.39
C ARG A 202 18.09 -0.93 -8.07
N TYR A 203 18.30 -2.25 -7.98
CA TYR A 203 17.37 -3.23 -8.54
C TYR A 203 15.96 -3.12 -7.92
N ALA A 204 15.88 -3.02 -6.59
CA ALA A 204 14.61 -2.80 -5.91
C ALA A 204 13.92 -1.49 -6.33
N LEU A 205 14.69 -0.43 -6.59
CA LEU A 205 14.15 0.85 -7.06
C LEU A 205 13.51 0.74 -8.45
N ILE A 206 14.13 0.01 -9.37
CA ILE A 206 13.57 -0.24 -10.72
C ILE A 206 12.24 -0.99 -10.62
N LEU A 207 12.18 -2.05 -9.80
CA LEU A 207 10.94 -2.82 -9.62
C LEU A 207 9.84 -1.99 -8.94
N MET A 208 10.18 -1.18 -7.95
CA MET A 208 9.23 -0.22 -7.36
C MET A 208 8.69 0.78 -8.40
N GLY A 209 9.54 1.23 -9.33
CA GLY A 209 9.15 2.07 -10.46
C GLY A 209 8.08 1.41 -11.33
N ILE A 210 8.34 0.15 -11.73
CA ILE A 210 7.38 -0.63 -12.53
C ILE A 210 6.07 -0.84 -11.76
N ALA A 211 6.15 -1.22 -10.47
CA ALA A 211 4.95 -1.41 -9.63
C ALA A 211 4.14 -0.12 -9.51
N THR A 212 4.78 1.02 -9.31
CA THR A 212 4.11 2.32 -9.19
C THR A 212 3.45 2.73 -10.49
N LEU A 213 4.10 2.49 -11.63
CA LEU A 213 3.51 2.74 -12.95
C LEU A 213 2.26 1.87 -13.14
N ALA A 214 2.33 0.58 -12.80
CA ALA A 214 1.19 -0.33 -12.86
C ALA A 214 0.04 0.10 -11.93
N MET A 215 0.35 0.57 -10.72
CA MET A 215 -0.63 1.15 -9.79
C MET A 215 -1.30 2.40 -10.37
N SER A 216 -0.52 3.30 -11.00
CA SER A 216 -1.05 4.51 -11.65
C SER A 216 -1.96 4.16 -12.84
N VAL A 217 -1.56 3.21 -13.69
CA VAL A 217 -2.40 2.72 -14.80
C VAL A 217 -3.70 2.13 -14.28
N THR A 218 -3.62 1.29 -13.23
CA THR A 218 -4.82 0.73 -12.58
C THR A 218 -5.73 1.83 -12.07
N CYS A 219 -5.17 2.86 -11.42
CA CYS A 219 -5.94 3.96 -10.87
C CYS A 219 -6.69 4.77 -11.95
N ILE A 220 -6.00 5.11 -13.05
CA ILE A 220 -6.62 5.81 -14.19
C ILE A 220 -7.72 4.93 -14.82
N ALA A 221 -7.46 3.63 -14.96
CA ALA A 221 -8.44 2.68 -15.49
C ALA A 221 -9.65 2.55 -14.57
N THR A 222 -9.47 2.53 -13.24
CA THR A 222 -10.56 2.53 -12.25
C THR A 222 -11.41 3.78 -12.35
N VAL A 223 -10.81 4.98 -12.45
CA VAL A 223 -11.56 6.23 -12.64
C VAL A 223 -12.36 6.19 -13.94
N THR A 224 -11.74 5.76 -15.03
CA THR A 224 -12.40 5.64 -16.34
C THR A 224 -13.53 4.62 -16.32
N TRP A 225 -13.31 3.50 -15.63
CA TRP A 225 -14.30 2.43 -15.44
C TRP A 225 -15.53 2.95 -14.69
N ILE A 226 -15.33 3.72 -13.62
CA ILE A 226 -16.43 4.30 -12.83
C ILE A 226 -17.22 5.31 -13.65
N ILE A 227 -16.55 6.23 -14.33
CA ILE A 227 -17.22 7.22 -15.20
C ILE A 227 -18.03 6.50 -16.28
N SER A 228 -17.46 5.48 -16.90
CA SER A 228 -18.14 4.67 -17.93
C SER A 228 -19.35 3.95 -17.35
N PHE A 229 -19.26 3.45 -16.12
CA PHE A 229 -20.37 2.79 -15.41
C PHE A 229 -21.52 3.76 -15.14
N TRP A 230 -21.22 4.95 -14.66
CA TRP A 230 -22.22 5.98 -14.39
C TRP A 230 -22.94 6.49 -15.64
N ILE A 231 -22.23 6.56 -16.76
CA ILE A 231 -22.81 7.02 -18.04
C ILE A 231 -23.58 5.89 -18.74
N GLY A 232 -23.01 4.68 -18.79
CA GLY A 232 -23.57 3.56 -19.54
C GLY A 232 -24.66 2.79 -18.80
N ALA A 233 -24.46 2.53 -17.50
CA ALA A 233 -25.34 1.69 -16.70
C ALA A 233 -25.58 2.29 -15.31
N PRO A 234 -26.20 3.48 -15.20
CA PRO A 234 -26.41 4.17 -13.92
C PRO A 234 -27.25 3.35 -12.93
N GLU A 235 -28.19 2.54 -13.42
CA GLU A 235 -28.99 1.64 -12.59
C GLU A 235 -28.12 0.61 -11.87
N ILE A 236 -27.15 0.03 -12.57
CA ILE A 236 -26.20 -0.93 -11.99
C ILE A 236 -25.25 -0.20 -11.03
N ALA A 237 -24.71 0.96 -11.44
CA ALA A 237 -23.79 1.75 -10.62
C ALA A 237 -24.41 2.20 -9.28
N ASN A 238 -25.71 2.48 -9.25
CA ASN A 238 -26.44 2.83 -8.03
C ASN A 238 -26.80 1.61 -7.17
N SER A 239 -26.88 0.42 -7.77
CA SER A 239 -27.24 -0.82 -7.06
C SER A 239 -26.04 -1.62 -6.54
N GLN A 240 -24.84 -1.36 -7.06
CA GLN A 240 -23.62 -2.07 -6.69
C GLN A 240 -22.95 -1.46 -5.47
N GLY A 241 -22.62 -2.33 -4.51
CA GLY A 241 -22.08 -1.94 -3.21
C GLY A 241 -21.04 -2.85 -2.62
N LEU A 242 -20.28 -2.32 -1.64
CA LEU A 242 -19.62 -3.17 -0.65
C LEU A 242 -20.71 -3.89 0.16
N GLY A 243 -21.13 -5.07 -0.31
CA GLY A 243 -22.01 -6.00 0.39
C GLY A 243 -21.37 -6.61 1.64
N LEU A 244 -20.87 -5.78 2.57
CA LEU A 244 -20.57 -6.18 3.93
C LEU A 244 -21.91 -6.47 4.61
N ALA A 245 -22.30 -7.74 4.56
CA ALA A 245 -23.45 -8.26 5.24
C ALA A 245 -23.39 -7.80 6.72
N GLY A 246 -24.40 -7.03 7.14
CA GLY A 246 -24.50 -6.46 8.49
C GLY A 246 -24.58 -4.93 8.54
N LEU A 247 -24.01 -4.21 7.56
CA LEU A 247 -24.25 -2.77 7.39
C LEU A 247 -25.33 -2.55 6.33
N HIS A 248 -26.59 -2.67 6.75
CA HIS A 248 -27.72 -2.13 5.97
C HIS A 248 -27.68 -0.60 6.07
N GLY A 249 -27.03 0.03 5.10
CA GLY A 249 -26.94 1.48 4.96
C GLY A 249 -25.99 1.81 3.81
N ASN A 250 -26.45 2.68 2.91
CA ASN A 250 -25.88 3.32 1.71
C ASN A 250 -24.36 3.34 1.39
N ILE A 251 -23.45 2.88 2.23
CA ILE A 251 -22.02 2.76 1.93
C ILE A 251 -21.78 1.69 0.83
N GLY A 252 -22.77 0.83 0.61
CA GLY A 252 -22.87 -0.12 -0.49
C GLY A 252 -23.42 0.48 -1.80
N GLY A 253 -23.10 1.73 -2.13
CA GLY A 253 -23.39 2.30 -3.44
C GLY A 253 -22.12 2.82 -4.10
N SER A 254 -22.32 3.79 -4.99
CA SER A 254 -21.24 4.57 -5.58
C SER A 254 -20.31 5.24 -4.57
N GLU A 255 -20.77 5.51 -3.34
CA GLU A 255 -19.96 6.08 -2.25
C GLU A 255 -18.78 5.17 -1.86
N GLY A 256 -19.01 3.87 -1.70
CA GLY A 256 -17.95 2.91 -1.37
C GLY A 256 -16.90 2.82 -2.49
N VAL A 257 -17.34 2.92 -3.73
CA VAL A 257 -16.47 2.96 -4.91
C VAL A 257 -15.63 4.24 -4.93
N VAL A 258 -16.19 5.39 -4.56
CA VAL A 258 -15.44 6.65 -4.42
C VAL A 258 -14.34 6.51 -3.36
N ILE A 259 -14.63 5.90 -2.20
CA ILE A 259 -13.63 5.66 -1.16
C ILE A 259 -12.49 4.79 -1.71
N ILE A 260 -12.80 3.70 -2.43
CA ILE A 260 -11.80 2.84 -3.06
C ILE A 260 -10.92 3.64 -4.03
N VAL A 261 -11.51 4.49 -4.88
CA VAL A 261 -10.74 5.34 -5.80
C VAL A 261 -9.82 6.28 -5.03
N VAL A 262 -10.33 6.97 -4.02
CA VAL A 262 -9.53 7.89 -3.21
C VAL A 262 -8.35 7.14 -2.59
N MET A 263 -8.56 5.93 -2.07
CA MET A 263 -7.48 5.08 -1.55
C MET A 263 -6.46 4.71 -2.64
N MET A 264 -6.90 4.31 -3.83
CA MET A 264 -6.00 3.98 -4.95
C MET A 264 -5.20 5.20 -5.43
N VAL A 265 -5.84 6.36 -5.54
CA VAL A 265 -5.20 7.64 -5.90
C VAL A 265 -4.15 8.03 -4.87
N LEU A 266 -4.51 7.99 -3.58
CA LEU A 266 -3.58 8.33 -2.50
C LEU A 266 -2.39 7.36 -2.48
N ALA A 267 -2.64 6.05 -2.62
CA ALA A 267 -1.58 5.06 -2.68
C ALA A 267 -0.64 5.30 -3.88
N ALA A 268 -1.18 5.51 -5.07
CA ALA A 268 -0.39 5.79 -6.27
C ALA A 268 0.41 7.11 -6.14
N ALA A 269 -0.19 8.15 -5.54
CA ALA A 269 0.46 9.43 -5.29
C ALA A 269 1.62 9.30 -4.28
N VAL A 270 1.40 8.60 -3.17
CA VAL A 270 2.44 8.35 -2.15
C VAL A 270 3.58 7.52 -2.74
N ALA A 271 3.28 6.47 -3.50
CA ALA A 271 4.29 5.67 -4.19
C ALA A 271 5.11 6.51 -5.19
N SER A 272 4.43 7.32 -6.02
CA SER A 272 5.07 8.22 -6.98
C SER A 272 5.99 9.23 -6.30
N PHE A 273 5.52 9.81 -5.20
CA PHE A 273 6.30 10.76 -4.40
C PHE A 273 7.51 10.09 -3.72
N ALA A 274 7.33 8.90 -3.17
CA ALA A 274 8.39 8.12 -2.57
C ALA A 274 9.50 7.82 -3.58
N ILE A 275 9.14 7.42 -4.81
CA ILE A 275 10.10 7.13 -5.88
C ILE A 275 10.83 8.39 -6.34
N ARG A 276 10.12 9.50 -6.55
CA ARG A 276 10.76 10.78 -6.90
C ARG A 276 11.82 11.16 -5.87
N ARG A 277 11.50 11.06 -4.58
CA ARG A 277 12.47 11.30 -3.50
C ARG A 277 13.66 10.33 -3.54
N GLY A 278 13.41 9.05 -3.83
CA GLY A 278 14.47 8.04 -3.98
C GLY A 278 15.41 8.33 -5.16
N LEU A 279 14.86 8.74 -6.31
CA LEU A 279 15.63 9.09 -7.51
C LEU A 279 16.45 10.37 -7.32
N SER A 280 15.88 11.41 -6.71
CA SER A 280 16.61 12.65 -6.44
C SER A 280 17.81 12.46 -5.51
N ALA A 281 17.74 11.50 -4.58
CA ALA A 281 18.88 11.14 -3.74
C ALA A 281 20.01 10.48 -4.56
N HIS A 282 19.67 9.76 -5.63
CA HIS A 282 20.64 9.08 -6.50
C HIS A 282 21.36 10.03 -7.48
N THR A 283 20.68 11.06 -8.00
CA THR A 283 21.30 11.98 -8.97
C THR A 283 22.45 12.83 -8.41
N LEU A 284 22.62 12.86 -7.09
CA LEU A 284 23.65 13.65 -6.41
C LEU A 284 24.98 12.92 -6.22
N THR A 285 25.08 11.65 -6.65
CA THR A 285 26.33 10.89 -6.71
C THR A 285 26.91 10.94 -8.13
N PRO A 286 27.96 11.73 -8.41
CA PRO A 286 28.75 11.54 -9.62
C PRO A 286 29.41 10.15 -9.58
N ALA A 287 29.42 9.48 -10.74
CA ALA A 287 30.01 8.16 -10.95
C ALA A 287 31.54 8.17 -10.81
#